data_AF-A0A382BAT2-F1
#
_entry.id   AF-A0A382BAT2-F1
#
_cell.length_a   1.000
_cell.length_b   1.000
_cell.length_c   1.000
_cell.angle_alpha   90.00
_cell.angle_beta   90.00
_cell.angle_gamma   90.00
#
_symmetry.space_group_name_H-M   'P 1'
#
loop_
_entity.id
_entity.type
_entity.pdbx_description
1 polymer ?
#
loop_
_entity_poly.entity_id
_entity_poly.type
_entity_poly.pdbx_seq_one_letter_code
_entity_poly.pdbx_strand_id
1 'polypeptide(L)'
;MFSKKEILLWIVILFVGIMLAWSLKLEATEKKDEIYPNFLLHNATAACMRGIAQLMIQLNPQLRNQYIPPAIQQQILGHCSCIVDKIRVDYGLEEYTKKMNDYLWIKKIWGDYGVQCMKAGYLAGVIPDDLPEKLEKIQTDNKTKEDTKVEDNKTKSKKEEILIKEPEPAIFQG
;
A
#
# COMPACT_ATOMS: atom_id res chain seq x y z
N MET A 1 -6.48 54.90 -20.61
CA MET A 1 -5.45 55.01 -19.56
C MET A 1 -6.03 54.32 -18.34
N PHE A 2 -5.58 53.10 -18.04
CA PHE A 2 -6.19 52.29 -16.97
C PHE A 2 -5.88 52.89 -15.60
N SER A 3 -6.87 52.92 -14.72
CA SER A 3 -6.72 53.42 -13.36
C SER A 3 -5.82 52.49 -12.54
N LYS A 4 -5.06 53.04 -11.58
CA LYS A 4 -4.20 52.23 -10.68
C LYS A 4 -4.97 51.10 -9.98
N LYS A 5 -6.27 51.31 -9.71
CA LYS A 5 -7.16 50.31 -9.11
C LYS A 5 -7.51 49.17 -10.08
N GLU A 6 -7.71 49.49 -11.36
CA GLU A 6 -7.99 48.49 -12.40
C GLU A 6 -6.74 47.63 -12.65
N ILE A 7 -5.56 48.26 -12.69
CA ILE A 7 -4.27 47.54 -12.82
C ILE A 7 -4.06 46.57 -11.65
N LEU A 8 -4.32 47.01 -10.41
CA LEU A 8 -4.21 46.16 -9.23
C LEU A 8 -5.18 44.97 -9.27
N LEU A 9 -6.41 45.19 -9.75
CA LEU A 9 -7.44 44.16 -9.86
C LEU A 9 -7.06 43.09 -10.91
N TRP A 10 -6.51 43.51 -12.05
CA TRP A 10 -5.98 42.57 -13.07
C TRP A 10 -4.80 41.74 -12.57
N ILE A 11 -3.90 42.32 -11.77
CA ILE A 11 -2.76 41.60 -11.18
C ILE A 11 -3.26 40.53 -10.21
N VAL A 12 -4.23 40.85 -9.35
CA VAL A 12 -4.80 39.88 -8.39
C VAL A 12 -5.47 38.73 -9.11
N ILE A 13 -6.26 39.00 -10.16
CA ILE A 13 -6.91 37.95 -10.97
C ILE A 13 -5.87 37.03 -11.61
N LEU A 14 -4.81 37.59 -12.19
CA LEU A 14 -3.74 36.81 -12.83
C LEU A 14 -2.99 35.94 -11.80
N PHE A 15 -2.72 36.48 -10.61
CA PHE A 15 -2.04 35.74 -9.55
C PHE A 15 -2.89 34.57 -9.02
N VAL A 16 -4.20 34.80 -8.82
CA VAL A 16 -5.14 33.74 -8.43
C VAL A 16 -5.26 32.69 -9.53
N GLY A 17 -5.33 33.11 -10.81
CA GLY A 17 -5.37 32.19 -11.95
C GLY A 17 -4.14 31.28 -12.03
N ILE A 18 -2.94 31.83 -11.78
CA ILE A 18 -1.70 31.05 -11.74
C ILE A 18 -1.71 30.06 -10.57
N MET A 19 -2.09 30.50 -9.37
CA MET A 19 -2.16 29.62 -8.19
C MET A 19 -3.15 28.46 -8.41
N LEU A 20 -4.31 28.72 -9.00
CA LEU A 20 -5.29 27.69 -9.35
C LEU A 20 -4.77 26.72 -10.42
N ALA A 21 -4.09 27.22 -11.45
CA ALA A 21 -3.51 26.36 -12.50
C ALA A 21 -2.45 25.39 -11.95
N TRP A 22 -1.67 25.81 -10.94
CA TRP A 22 -0.69 24.95 -10.29
C TRP A 22 -1.33 23.95 -9.34
N SER A 23 -2.47 24.32 -8.73
CA SER A 23 -3.21 23.47 -7.79
C SER A 23 -4.02 22.37 -8.48
N LEU A 24 -4.40 22.55 -9.75
CA LEU A 24 -5.16 21.57 -10.53
C LEU A 24 -4.33 20.41 -11.11
N LYS A 25 -3.01 20.36 -10.87
CA LYS A 25 -2.19 19.25 -11.37
C LYS A 25 -2.28 18.01 -10.48
N LEU A 26 -3.48 17.43 -10.42
CA LEU A 26 -3.71 16.06 -9.94
C LEU A 26 -3.65 15.11 -11.14
N GLU A 27 -2.49 14.99 -11.76
CA GLU A 27 -2.26 13.97 -12.79
C GLU A 27 -1.84 12.68 -12.08
N ALA A 28 -2.59 11.60 -12.30
CA ALA A 28 -2.11 10.27 -11.94
C ALA A 28 -0.78 10.06 -12.66
N THR A 29 0.27 9.73 -11.91
CA THR A 29 1.62 9.52 -12.45
C THR A 29 1.65 8.17 -13.17
N GLU A 30 0.99 8.07 -14.31
CA GLU A 30 1.06 6.92 -15.20
C GLU A 30 2.14 7.16 -16.27
N LYS A 31 2.89 6.11 -16.59
CA LYS A 31 3.74 6.10 -17.78
C LYS A 31 2.81 6.17 -18.99
N LYS A 32 3.12 7.03 -19.96
CA LYS A 32 2.17 7.57 -20.96
C LYS A 32 1.47 6.55 -21.88
N ASP A 33 1.76 5.26 -21.78
CA ASP A 33 1.21 4.20 -22.62
C ASP A 33 0.77 2.94 -21.84
N GLU A 34 0.85 2.94 -20.50
CA GLU A 34 0.57 1.77 -19.65
C GLU A 34 -0.50 2.09 -18.61
N ILE A 35 -1.77 1.94 -19.00
CA ILE A 35 -2.92 2.22 -18.14
C ILE A 35 -3.22 1.01 -17.27
N TYR A 36 -3.23 1.20 -15.96
CA TYR A 36 -3.67 0.16 -15.03
C TYR A 36 -5.20 0.14 -14.95
N PRO A 37 -5.87 -1.02 -15.12
CA PRO A 37 -7.31 -1.08 -15.03
C PRO A 37 -7.78 -0.76 -13.61
N ASN A 38 -8.80 0.10 -13.50
CA ASN A 38 -9.31 0.58 -12.21
C ASN A 38 -9.69 -0.57 -11.26
N PHE A 39 -10.29 -1.64 -11.80
CA PHE A 39 -10.62 -2.84 -11.02
C PHE A 39 -9.40 -3.47 -10.34
N LEU A 40 -8.27 -3.53 -11.03
CA LEU A 40 -7.03 -4.08 -10.46
C LEU A 40 -6.49 -3.17 -9.35
N LEU A 41 -6.50 -1.86 -9.57
CA LEU A 41 -6.08 -0.87 -8.57
C LEU A 41 -6.95 -0.93 -7.31
N HIS A 42 -8.27 -0.98 -7.48
CA HIS A 42 -9.22 -1.09 -6.39
C HIS A 42 -8.99 -2.37 -5.57
N ASN A 43 -8.86 -3.52 -6.25
CA ASN A 43 -8.65 -4.80 -5.57
C ASN A 43 -7.31 -4.88 -4.87
N ALA A 44 -6.23 -4.37 -5.49
CA ALA A 44 -4.90 -4.34 -4.89
C ALA A 44 -4.89 -3.46 -3.63
N THR A 45 -5.49 -2.27 -3.71
CA THR A 45 -5.63 -1.36 -2.58
C THR A 45 -6.46 -2.00 -1.46
N ALA A 46 -7.62 -2.57 -1.79
CA ALA A 46 -8.48 -3.24 -0.82
C ALA A 46 -7.81 -4.45 -0.14
N ALA A 47 -7.03 -5.23 -0.88
CA ALA A 47 -6.24 -6.34 -0.33
C ALA A 47 -5.18 -5.84 0.65
N CYS A 48 -4.47 -4.77 0.30
CA CYS A 48 -3.53 -4.11 1.20
C CYS A 48 -4.22 -3.60 2.47
N MET A 49 -5.35 -2.92 2.35
CA MET A 49 -6.08 -2.40 3.51
C MET A 49 -6.47 -3.52 4.49
N ARG A 50 -6.93 -4.67 3.96
CA ARG A 50 -7.21 -5.86 4.78
C ARG A 50 -5.94 -6.40 5.45
N GLY A 51 -4.81 -6.42 4.74
CA GLY A 51 -3.52 -6.83 5.29
C GLY A 51 -3.07 -5.94 6.46
N ILE A 52 -3.18 -4.62 6.32
CA ILE A 52 -2.87 -3.68 7.40
C ILE A 52 -3.85 -3.83 8.57
N ALA A 53 -5.15 -4.02 8.30
CA ALA A 53 -6.13 -4.28 9.36
C ALA A 53 -5.80 -5.56 10.15
N GLN A 54 -5.40 -6.63 9.47
CA GLN A 54 -4.94 -7.87 10.12
C GLN A 54 -3.67 -7.65 10.92
N LEU A 55 -2.69 -6.90 10.39
CA LEU A 55 -1.47 -6.55 11.10
C LEU A 55 -1.76 -5.76 12.38
N MET A 56 -2.67 -4.80 12.33
CA MET A 56 -3.10 -4.05 13.54
C MET A 56 -3.71 -4.98 14.59
N ILE A 57 -4.56 -5.94 14.19
CA ILE A 57 -5.15 -6.93 15.11
C ILE A 57 -4.06 -7.86 15.68
N GLN A 58 -3.05 -8.21 14.91
CA GLN A 58 -1.92 -9.02 15.38
C GLN A 58 -1.07 -8.27 16.42
N LEU A 59 -0.83 -6.98 16.19
CA LEU A 59 -0.09 -6.12 17.11
C LEU A 59 -0.90 -5.77 18.37
N ASN A 60 -2.23 -5.67 18.23
CA ASN A 60 -3.17 -5.28 19.27
C ASN A 60 -4.43 -6.18 19.24
N PRO A 61 -4.39 -7.37 19.85
CA PRO A 61 -5.50 -8.34 19.80
C PRO A 61 -6.83 -7.80 20.33
N GLN A 62 -6.81 -6.78 21.19
CA GLN A 62 -8.01 -6.12 21.72
C GLN A 62 -8.85 -5.41 20.65
N LEU A 63 -8.28 -5.13 19.48
CA LEU A 63 -9.00 -4.51 18.35
C LEU A 63 -9.87 -5.51 17.57
N ARG A 64 -9.81 -6.81 17.91
CA ARG A 64 -10.63 -7.83 17.25
C ARG A 64 -12.12 -7.52 17.43
N ASN A 65 -12.88 -7.58 16.33
CA ASN A 65 -14.31 -7.25 16.26
C ASN A 65 -14.65 -5.79 16.58
N GLN A 66 -13.66 -4.89 16.64
CA GLN A 66 -13.92 -3.47 16.76
C GLN A 66 -14.06 -2.83 15.39
N TYR A 67 -14.96 -1.86 15.30
CA TYR A 67 -15.11 -1.04 14.11
C TYR A 67 -13.91 -0.09 13.99
N ILE A 68 -13.23 -0.12 12.83
CA ILE A 68 -12.10 0.77 12.54
C ILE A 68 -12.66 2.18 12.28
N PRO A 69 -12.28 3.21 13.04
CA PRO A 69 -12.77 4.57 12.83
C PRO A 69 -12.42 5.10 11.43
N PRO A 70 -13.27 5.94 10.81
CA PRO A 70 -13.05 6.42 9.44
C PRO A 70 -11.69 7.12 9.23
N ALA A 71 -11.21 7.87 10.24
CA ALA A 71 -9.90 8.54 10.16
C ALA A 71 -8.74 7.53 9.99
N ILE A 72 -8.81 6.39 10.68
CA ILE A 72 -7.82 5.33 10.57
C ILE A 72 -7.94 4.61 9.24
N GLN A 73 -9.17 4.37 8.76
CA GLN A 73 -9.39 3.81 7.42
C GLN A 73 -8.77 4.69 6.33
N GLN A 74 -8.89 6.02 6.44
CA GLN A 74 -8.26 6.96 5.50
C GLN A 74 -6.73 6.93 5.56
N GLN A 75 -6.14 6.77 6.75
CA GLN A 75 -4.68 6.60 6.89
C GLN A 75 -4.19 5.29 6.24
N ILE A 76 -4.92 4.20 6.42
CA ILE A 76 -4.62 2.91 5.79
C ILE A 76 -4.78 3.02 4.27
N LEU A 77 -5.85 3.66 3.80
CA LEU A 77 -6.07 3.90 2.38
C LEU A 77 -4.92 4.71 1.78
N GLY A 78 -4.51 5.81 2.41
CA GLY A 78 -3.40 6.63 1.96
C GLY A 78 -2.08 5.85 1.84
N HIS A 79 -1.78 5.00 2.82
CA HIS A 79 -0.61 4.12 2.77
C HIS A 79 -0.69 3.10 1.62
N CYS A 80 -1.81 2.41 1.48
CA CYS A 80 -1.98 1.41 0.42
C CYS A 80 -1.98 2.04 -0.96
N SER A 81 -2.57 3.23 -1.12
CA SER A 81 -2.48 4.01 -2.36
C SER A 81 -1.04 4.42 -2.68
N CYS A 82 -0.25 4.87 -1.70
CA CYS A 82 1.17 5.18 -1.88
C CYS A 82 1.98 3.99 -2.43
N ILE A 83 1.73 2.78 -1.91
CA ILE A 83 2.40 1.56 -2.39
C ILE A 83 2.03 1.29 -3.85
N VAL A 84 0.72 1.30 -4.16
CA VAL A 84 0.22 1.02 -5.50
C VAL A 84 0.74 2.05 -6.50
N ASP A 85 0.79 3.32 -6.13
CA ASP A 85 1.33 4.38 -7.00
C ASP A 85 2.82 4.20 -7.27
N LYS A 86 3.63 3.83 -6.26
CA LYS A 86 5.04 3.49 -6.48
C LYS A 86 5.21 2.30 -7.42
N ILE A 87 4.40 1.25 -7.26
CA ILE A 87 4.42 0.09 -8.16
C ILE A 87 4.10 0.50 -9.60
N ARG A 88 3.13 1.38 -9.80
CA ARG A 88 2.73 1.87 -11.15
C ARG A 88 3.81 2.72 -11.80
N VAL A 89 4.57 3.47 -11.01
CA VAL A 89 5.69 4.28 -11.51
C VAL A 89 6.85 3.38 -11.94
N ASP A 90 7.16 2.35 -11.16
CA ASP A 90 8.34 1.52 -11.35
C ASP A 90 8.11 0.34 -12.32
N TYR A 91 6.87 -0.16 -12.42
CA TYR A 91 6.52 -1.32 -13.22
C TYR A 91 5.36 -1.05 -14.18
N GLY A 92 5.55 -1.43 -15.44
CA GLY A 92 4.46 -1.52 -16.40
C GLY A 92 3.50 -2.68 -16.08
N LEU A 93 2.25 -2.58 -16.55
CA LEU A 93 1.21 -3.58 -16.26
C LEU A 93 1.61 -4.97 -16.75
N GLU A 94 2.21 -5.09 -17.93
CA GLU A 94 2.63 -6.37 -18.50
C GLU A 94 3.74 -7.01 -17.65
N GLU A 95 4.74 -6.23 -17.23
CA GLU A 95 5.82 -6.72 -16.39
C GLU A 95 5.31 -7.16 -15.01
N TYR A 96 4.47 -6.32 -14.40
CA TYR A 96 3.86 -6.62 -13.11
C TYR A 96 3.05 -7.92 -13.17
N THR A 97 2.21 -8.08 -14.19
CA THR A 97 1.36 -9.28 -14.36
C THR A 97 2.18 -10.56 -14.59
N LYS A 98 3.34 -10.47 -15.27
CA LYS A 98 4.25 -11.62 -15.42
C LYS A 98 4.84 -12.09 -14.10
N LYS A 99 5.19 -11.15 -13.21
CA LYS A 99 5.85 -11.43 -11.93
C LYS A 99 4.88 -11.59 -10.75
N MET A 100 3.62 -11.18 -10.89
CA MET A 100 2.67 -11.15 -9.76
C MET A 100 2.40 -12.51 -9.12
N ASN A 101 2.62 -13.61 -9.86
CA ASN A 101 2.46 -14.96 -9.35
C ASN A 101 3.69 -15.44 -8.55
N ASP A 102 4.82 -14.75 -8.63
CA ASP A 102 5.98 -14.98 -7.78
C ASP A 102 5.76 -14.33 -6.42
N TYR A 103 5.41 -15.16 -5.45
CA TYR A 103 5.15 -14.74 -4.08
C TYR A 103 6.34 -14.04 -3.42
N LEU A 104 7.58 -14.50 -3.66
CA LEU A 104 8.77 -13.90 -3.04
C LEU A 104 9.01 -12.52 -3.62
N TRP A 105 8.85 -12.37 -4.94
CA TRP A 105 8.95 -11.08 -5.60
C TRP A 105 7.87 -10.10 -5.11
N ILE A 106 6.59 -10.52 -5.10
CA ILE A 106 5.49 -9.67 -4.59
C ILE A 106 5.72 -9.26 -3.14
N LYS A 107 6.05 -10.22 -2.26
CA LYS A 107 6.28 -9.95 -0.84
C LYS A 107 7.39 -8.93 -0.65
N LYS A 108 8.47 -9.05 -1.43
CA LYS A 108 9.59 -8.11 -1.38
C LYS A 108 9.17 -6.72 -1.86
N ILE A 109 8.63 -6.61 -3.08
CA ILE A 109 8.28 -5.31 -3.68
C ILE A 109 7.24 -4.55 -2.84
N TRP A 110 6.17 -5.22 -2.43
CA TRP A 110 5.15 -4.62 -1.58
C TRP A 110 5.67 -4.30 -0.17
N GLY A 111 6.55 -5.13 0.38
CA GLY A 111 7.20 -4.88 1.66
C GLY A 111 8.14 -3.67 1.61
N ASP A 112 9.00 -3.60 0.59
CA ASP A 112 9.98 -2.52 0.39
C ASP A 112 9.26 -1.17 0.20
N TYR A 113 8.26 -1.10 -0.69
CA TYR A 113 7.46 0.13 -0.87
C TYR A 113 6.59 0.44 0.35
N GLY A 114 6.09 -0.58 1.06
CA GLY A 114 5.38 -0.39 2.32
C GLY A 114 6.24 0.33 3.34
N VAL A 115 7.48 -0.11 3.55
CA VAL A 115 8.41 0.59 4.45
C VAL A 115 8.72 2.00 3.97
N GLN A 116 8.93 2.21 2.67
CA GLN A 116 9.14 3.56 2.13
C GLN A 116 7.95 4.48 2.37
N CYS A 117 6.71 3.99 2.19
CA CYS A 117 5.52 4.76 2.47
C CYS A 117 5.35 5.03 3.97
N MET A 118 5.68 4.08 4.85
CA MET A 118 5.70 4.34 6.30
C MET A 118 6.70 5.44 6.66
N LYS A 119 7.92 5.40 6.09
CA LYS A 119 8.95 6.44 6.28
C LYS A 119 8.53 7.81 5.74
N ALA A 120 7.70 7.84 4.69
CA ALA A 120 7.11 9.07 4.15
C ALA A 120 5.99 9.66 5.04
N GLY A 121 5.65 9.02 6.16
CA GLY A 121 4.67 9.50 7.14
C GLY A 121 3.27 8.91 6.96
N TYR A 122 3.07 8.00 6.00
CA TYR A 122 1.80 7.26 5.91
C TYR A 122 1.71 6.26 7.07
N LEU A 123 0.52 6.13 7.69
CA LEU A 123 0.28 5.34 8.93
C LEU A 123 0.94 5.90 10.21
N ALA A 124 1.47 7.12 10.20
CA ALA A 124 1.99 7.75 11.41
C ALA A 124 0.94 7.79 12.54
N GLY A 125 1.30 7.32 13.73
CA GLY A 125 0.41 7.27 14.90
C GLY A 125 -0.66 6.16 14.88
N VAL A 126 -0.74 5.36 13.81
CA VAL A 126 -1.65 4.20 13.73
C VAL A 126 -0.94 2.90 14.13
N ILE A 127 0.35 2.81 13.80
CA ILE A 127 1.21 1.66 14.01
C ILE A 127 2.44 2.14 14.80
N PRO A 128 3.07 1.29 15.65
CA PRO A 128 4.29 1.68 16.37
C PRO A 128 5.38 2.23 15.44
N ASP A 129 5.97 3.38 15.81
CA ASP A 129 6.95 4.09 14.97
C ASP A 129 8.25 3.27 14.72
N ASP A 130 8.52 2.27 15.56
CA ASP A 130 9.66 1.36 15.43
C ASP A 130 9.39 0.16 14.49
N LEU A 131 8.14 -0.03 14.05
CA LEU A 131 7.77 -1.11 13.15
C LEU A 131 8.48 -1.07 11.78
N PRO A 132 8.65 0.08 11.09
CA PRO A 132 9.40 0.11 9.83
C PRO A 132 10.83 -0.40 9.98
N GLU A 133 11.54 -0.01 11.05
CA GLU A 133 12.92 -0.47 11.30
C GLU A 133 12.97 -1.96 11.65
N LYS A 134 11.98 -2.46 12.39
CA LYS A 134 11.84 -3.90 12.69
C LYS A 134 11.59 -4.70 11.42
N LEU A 135 10.74 -4.21 10.52
CA LEU A 135 10.47 -4.87 9.23
C LEU A 135 11.70 -4.92 8.35
N GLU A 136 12.50 -3.84 8.28
CA GLU A 136 13.75 -3.84 7.51
C GLU A 136 14.74 -4.87 8.05
N LYS A 137 14.90 -4.94 9.37
CA LYS A 137 15.79 -5.93 10.00
C LYS A 137 15.36 -7.37 9.68
N ILE A 138 14.06 -7.67 9.78
CA ILE A 138 13.52 -8.99 9.42
C ILE A 138 13.74 -9.32 7.93
N GLN A 139 13.65 -8.32 7.04
CA GLN A 139 13.92 -8.49 5.62
C GLN A 139 15.41 -8.73 5.35
N THR A 140 16.32 -8.08 6.09
CA THR A 140 17.78 -8.27 5.94
C THR A 140 18.28 -9.57 6.56
N ASP A 141 17.68 -10.02 7.65
CA ASP A 141 18.12 -11.21 8.41
C ASP A 141 17.76 -12.53 7.70
N ASN A 142 16.79 -12.53 6.78
CA ASN A 142 16.45 -13.69 5.95
C ASN A 142 17.42 -13.93 4.78
N LYS A 143 18.53 -13.17 4.68
CA LYS A 143 19.69 -13.55 3.84
C LYS A 143 20.48 -14.66 4.54
N THR A 144 19.85 -15.81 4.71
CA THR A 144 20.54 -17.00 5.20
C THR A 144 21.58 -17.40 4.15
N LYS A 145 22.84 -17.47 4.58
CA LYS A 145 23.96 -18.00 3.80
C LYS A 145 23.61 -19.40 3.31
N GLU A 146 23.77 -19.66 2.02
CA GLU A 146 23.83 -21.03 1.50
C GLU A 146 25.05 -21.70 2.14
N ASP A 147 24.86 -22.51 3.18
CA ASP A 147 25.87 -23.44 3.65
C ASP A 147 25.23 -24.73 4.18
N THR A 148 25.22 -25.73 3.29
CA THR A 148 25.65 -27.11 3.55
C THR A 148 24.69 -28.14 4.18
N LYS A 149 24.42 -29.15 3.34
CA LYS A 149 24.09 -30.58 3.58
C LYS A 149 22.68 -30.98 4.04
N VAL A 150 21.97 -31.51 3.05
CA VAL A 150 21.05 -32.65 3.14
C VAL A 150 21.64 -33.75 4.04
N GLU A 151 20.96 -34.05 5.14
CA GLU A 151 20.90 -35.40 5.68
C GLU A 151 19.43 -35.78 5.90
N ASP A 152 18.98 -36.71 5.06
CA ASP A 152 17.77 -37.48 5.24
C ASP A 152 17.77 -38.17 6.62
N ASN A 153 16.74 -37.94 7.42
CA ASN A 153 16.22 -39.04 8.23
C ASN A 153 14.71 -38.90 8.51
N LYS A 154 13.97 -39.89 8.01
CA LYS A 154 12.55 -40.15 8.25
C LYS A 154 12.24 -40.13 9.75
N THR A 155 11.12 -39.52 10.15
CA THR A 155 10.18 -40.12 11.12
C THR A 155 8.75 -39.62 10.88
N LYS A 156 7.81 -40.55 11.05
CA LYS A 156 6.42 -40.61 10.62
C LYS A 156 5.46 -39.66 11.36
N SER A 157 4.44 -39.22 10.60
CA SER A 157 3.00 -39.20 10.94
C SER A 157 2.49 -38.28 12.06
N LYS A 158 1.69 -37.27 11.67
CA LYS A 158 0.24 -37.29 11.94
C LYS A 158 -0.51 -36.35 10.99
N LYS A 159 -1.36 -36.93 10.15
CA LYS A 159 -2.38 -36.25 9.36
C LYS A 159 -3.55 -35.96 10.30
N GLU A 160 -3.84 -34.69 10.57
CA GLU A 160 -5.10 -34.28 11.21
C GLU A 160 -5.81 -33.30 10.28
N GLU A 161 -6.88 -33.82 9.72
CA GLU A 161 -7.84 -33.19 8.81
C GLU A 161 -8.81 -32.40 9.69
N ILE A 162 -8.78 -31.07 9.62
CA ILE A 162 -9.76 -30.22 10.30
C ILE A 162 -10.59 -29.49 9.25
N LEU A 163 -11.82 -29.96 9.17
CA LEU A 163 -12.98 -29.51 8.41
C LEU A 163 -13.03 -27.98 8.24
N ILE A 164 -12.93 -27.51 7.00
CA ILE A 164 -13.20 -26.11 6.63
C ILE A 164 -14.72 -25.91 6.71
N LYS A 165 -15.20 -25.19 7.72
CA LYS A 165 -16.51 -24.55 7.65
C LYS A 165 -16.34 -23.24 6.90
N GLU A 166 -16.96 -23.13 5.73
CA GLU A 166 -17.09 -21.88 4.98
C GLU A 166 -17.73 -20.81 5.88
N PRO A 167 -17.12 -19.63 6.06
CA PRO A 167 -17.85 -18.45 6.50
C PRO A 167 -18.53 -17.81 5.29
N GLU A 168 -19.85 -17.64 5.42
CA GLU A 168 -20.77 -17.02 4.45
C GLU A 168 -20.25 -15.68 3.88
N PRO A 169 -20.54 -15.36 2.60
CA PRO A 169 -20.08 -14.13 1.98
C PRO A 169 -20.81 -12.92 2.57
N ALA A 170 -20.11 -12.12 3.38
CA ALA A 170 -20.56 -10.79 3.75
C ALA A 170 -20.50 -9.87 2.52
N ILE A 171 -21.68 -9.54 2.01
CA ILE A 171 -21.93 -8.56 0.95
C ILE A 171 -21.40 -7.20 1.42
N PHE A 172 -20.38 -6.67 0.74
CA PHE A 172 -19.96 -5.28 0.88
C PHE A 172 -20.73 -4.45 -0.15
N GLN A 173 -21.75 -3.73 0.31
CA GLN A 173 -22.44 -2.70 -0.48
C GLN A 173 -21.77 -1.34 -0.23
N GLY A 174 -21.40 -0.65 -1.31
CA GLY A 174 -20.97 0.75 -1.31
C GLY A 174 -19.52 0.94 -1.69
#